data_AF-A0A535Q5J4-F1
#
_entry.id   AF-A0A535Q5J4-F1
#
_cell.length_a   1.000
_cell.length_b   1.000
_cell.length_c   1.000
_cell.angle_alpha   90.00
_cell.angle_beta   90.00
_cell.angle_gamma   90.00
#
_symmetry.space_group_name_H-M   'P 1'
#
loop_
_entity.id
_entity.type
_entity.pdbx_description
1 polymer ?
#
loop_
_entity_poly.entity_id
_entity_poly.type
_entity_poly.pdbx_seq_one_letter_code
_entity_poly.pdbx_strand_id
1 'polypeptide(L)'
;TEVLGIAGNVGAVAGVVTNHHQMIPCQLVVVCTGMKPVTTLAERCTLPMMYERDEGIFVNNQLRTSVPGIYAAGDVAAIHNPQSGIHETRAQWYSAVIEGCTAAAVMTGQVAPATRTFGVPWHATRLGDLSLLTAGSPLARIAGSVTLADNIKGTYRCLTILDDQLIGYISLGQAQADGLAIKRLIDEGVSIGAIKEALLKGHFDARKYFAQQSSISVRDLATSGKLPVVRTTQRLSPPMTRSLTESGTQQSLERRKHEVTRSPSVVESIPLTTFPRITAGAQFRSINIH
;
A
#
# COMPACT_ATOMS: atom_id res chain seq x y z
N THR A 1 -1.97 -21.56 -14.66
CA THR A 1 -3.44 -21.63 -14.77
C THR A 1 -4.04 -20.30 -14.44
N GLU A 2 -4.74 -19.69 -15.40
CA GLU A 2 -5.51 -18.45 -15.21
C GLU A 2 -6.99 -18.71 -15.48
N VAL A 3 -7.88 -17.92 -14.90
CA VAL A 3 -9.34 -18.02 -15.13
C VAL A 3 -9.72 -17.19 -16.35
N LEU A 4 -10.33 -17.82 -17.36
CA LEU A 4 -10.91 -17.14 -18.53
C LEU A 4 -12.36 -16.72 -18.32
N GLY A 5 -13.11 -17.46 -17.49
CA GLY A 5 -14.50 -17.17 -17.24
C GLY A 5 -15.14 -18.08 -16.21
N ILE A 6 -16.35 -17.69 -15.80
CA ILE A 6 -17.20 -18.45 -14.89
C ILE A 6 -18.32 -19.06 -15.74
N ALA A 7 -18.47 -20.38 -15.69
CA ALA A 7 -19.51 -21.12 -16.38
C ALA A 7 -20.68 -21.38 -15.43
N GLY A 8 -21.91 -21.32 -15.94
CA GLY A 8 -23.11 -21.52 -15.15
C GLY A 8 -24.36 -21.00 -15.84
N ASN A 9 -25.49 -21.09 -15.14
CA ASN A 9 -26.75 -20.47 -15.54
C ASN A 9 -26.91 -19.13 -14.82
N VAL A 10 -27.90 -18.32 -15.22
CA VAL A 10 -28.23 -17.10 -14.50
C VAL A 10 -28.51 -17.43 -13.03
N GLY A 11 -27.74 -16.83 -12.13
CA GLY A 11 -27.86 -17.05 -10.68
C GLY A 11 -27.20 -18.32 -10.13
N ALA A 12 -26.54 -19.15 -10.95
CA ALA A 12 -25.91 -20.39 -10.50
C ALA A 12 -24.56 -20.66 -11.18
N VAL A 13 -23.52 -20.88 -10.39
CA VAL A 13 -22.18 -21.27 -10.89
C VAL A 13 -22.11 -22.79 -11.06
N ALA A 14 -21.54 -23.25 -12.17
CA ALA A 14 -21.24 -24.65 -12.45
C ALA A 14 -19.72 -24.93 -12.50
N GLY A 15 -18.90 -23.91 -12.77
CA GLY A 15 -17.45 -24.07 -12.76
C GLY A 15 -16.69 -22.82 -13.21
N VAL A 16 -15.36 -22.90 -13.18
CA VAL A 16 -14.47 -21.90 -13.80
C VAL A 16 -13.74 -22.53 -14.98
N VAL A 17 -13.65 -21.79 -16.08
CA VAL A 17 -12.91 -22.19 -17.29
C VAL A 17 -11.53 -21.56 -17.23
N THR A 18 -10.49 -22.37 -17.43
CA THR A 18 -9.10 -21.91 -17.38
C THR A 18 -8.53 -21.64 -18.76
N ASN A 19 -7.38 -20.94 -18.82
CA ASN A 19 -6.62 -20.72 -20.06
C ASN A 19 -6.01 -21.99 -20.67
N HIS A 20 -6.12 -23.12 -19.98
CA HIS A 20 -5.82 -24.45 -20.52
C HIS A 20 -7.06 -25.15 -21.08
N HIS A 21 -8.17 -24.43 -21.27
CA HIS A 21 -9.46 -24.95 -21.70
C HIS A 21 -10.02 -26.05 -20.80
N GLN A 22 -9.62 -26.06 -19.52
CA GLN A 22 -10.13 -26.99 -18.52
C GLN A 22 -11.26 -26.34 -17.73
N MET A 23 -12.32 -27.10 -17.45
CA MET A 23 -13.36 -26.70 -16.50
C MET A 23 -13.02 -27.26 -15.12
N ILE A 24 -12.97 -26.41 -14.11
CA ILE A 24 -12.91 -26.80 -12.70
C ILE A 24 -14.33 -26.69 -12.14
N PRO A 25 -15.02 -27.81 -11.84
CA PRO A 25 -16.38 -27.78 -11.31
C PRO A 25 -16.41 -27.11 -9.93
N CYS A 26 -17.31 -26.15 -9.74
CA CYS A 26 -17.53 -25.47 -8.47
C CYS A 26 -18.91 -24.82 -8.43
N GLN A 27 -19.41 -24.55 -7.22
CA GLN A 27 -20.72 -23.93 -6.99
C GLN A 27 -20.60 -22.52 -6.37
N LEU A 28 -19.38 -22.16 -5.95
CA LEU A 28 -19.04 -20.87 -5.36
C LEU A 28 -17.71 -20.39 -5.95
N VAL A 29 -17.66 -19.11 -6.33
CA VAL A 29 -16.45 -18.43 -6.78
C VAL A 29 -16.24 -17.21 -5.90
N VAL A 30 -15.08 -17.15 -5.24
CA VAL A 30 -14.63 -15.98 -4.47
C VAL A 30 -13.56 -15.27 -5.30
N VAL A 31 -13.79 -14.00 -5.63
CA VAL A 31 -12.86 -13.20 -6.45
C VAL A 31 -12.02 -12.31 -5.55
N CYS A 32 -10.71 -12.58 -5.51
CA CYS A 32 -9.73 -11.85 -4.68
C CYS A 32 -8.62 -11.24 -5.55
N THR A 33 -8.98 -10.47 -6.58
CA THR A 33 -8.03 -9.91 -7.56
C THR A 33 -7.53 -8.50 -7.20
N GLY A 34 -7.70 -8.08 -5.95
CA GLY A 34 -7.43 -6.72 -5.50
C GLY A 34 -8.63 -5.79 -5.63
N MET A 35 -8.44 -4.56 -5.17
CA MET A 35 -9.46 -3.50 -5.18
C MET A 35 -8.89 -2.23 -5.77
N LYS A 36 -9.78 -1.35 -6.24
CA LYS A 36 -9.45 -0.03 -6.77
C LYS A 36 -10.17 1.05 -5.97
N PRO A 37 -9.55 2.22 -5.76
CA PRO A 37 -10.22 3.32 -5.08
C PRO A 37 -11.43 3.79 -5.87
N VAL A 38 -12.52 4.12 -5.17
CA VAL A 38 -13.74 4.64 -5.81
C VAL A 38 -13.60 6.14 -6.03
N THR A 39 -13.08 6.52 -7.20
CA THR A 39 -12.76 7.91 -7.56
C THR A 39 -13.86 8.62 -8.37
N THR A 40 -15.03 7.99 -8.56
CA THR A 40 -16.13 8.53 -9.39
C THR A 40 -16.57 9.94 -8.99
N LEU A 41 -16.50 10.29 -7.70
CA LEU A 41 -16.80 11.64 -7.23
C LEU A 41 -15.76 12.66 -7.72
N ALA A 42 -14.47 12.30 -7.68
CA ALA A 42 -13.39 13.14 -8.18
C ALA A 42 -13.43 13.28 -9.71
N GLU A 43 -13.76 12.20 -10.42
CA GLU A 43 -13.96 12.18 -11.88
C GLU A 43 -15.03 13.15 -12.36
N ARG A 44 -16.12 13.28 -11.59
CA ARG A 44 -17.26 14.12 -11.92
C ARG A 44 -17.20 15.50 -11.28
N CYS A 45 -16.14 15.77 -10.52
CA CYS A 45 -15.99 17.05 -9.84
C CYS A 45 -15.64 18.14 -10.86
N THR A 46 -16.34 19.28 -10.78
CA THR A 46 -16.04 20.46 -11.60
C THR A 46 -14.93 21.33 -10.99
N LEU A 47 -14.52 21.05 -9.75
CA LEU A 47 -13.41 21.70 -9.08
C LEU A 47 -12.09 20.98 -9.43
N PRO A 48 -10.93 21.65 -9.34
CA PRO A 48 -9.64 21.07 -9.71
C PRO A 48 -9.13 20.08 -8.65
N MET A 49 -9.88 19.01 -8.42
CA MET A 49 -9.50 17.91 -7.53
C MET A 49 -8.43 17.07 -8.20
N MET A 50 -7.33 16.86 -7.49
CA MET A 50 -6.26 15.98 -7.93
C MET A 50 -6.55 14.55 -7.53
N TYR A 51 -6.63 13.68 -8.53
CA TYR A 51 -6.83 12.25 -8.35
C TYR A 51 -6.21 11.51 -9.54
N GLU A 52 -6.00 10.22 -9.39
CA GLU A 52 -5.73 9.29 -10.48
C GLU A 52 -6.65 8.07 -10.30
N ARG A 53 -7.18 7.52 -11.40
CA ARG A 53 -8.28 6.55 -11.33
C ARG A 53 -7.95 5.30 -10.52
N ASP A 54 -6.69 4.88 -10.59
CA ASP A 54 -6.19 3.68 -9.92
C ASP A 54 -5.31 3.99 -8.69
N GLU A 55 -4.99 5.26 -8.43
CA GLU A 55 -4.13 5.67 -7.29
C GLU A 55 -4.86 6.48 -6.22
N GLY A 56 -6.12 6.87 -6.46
CA GLY A 56 -6.97 7.54 -5.47
C GLY A 56 -6.95 9.06 -5.55
N ILE A 57 -7.49 9.71 -4.53
CA ILE A 57 -7.53 11.17 -4.38
C ILE A 57 -6.28 11.61 -3.64
N PHE A 58 -5.47 12.48 -4.26
CA PHE A 58 -4.24 12.96 -3.65
C PHE A 58 -4.54 13.89 -2.47
N VAL A 59 -3.88 13.61 -1.35
CA VAL A 59 -4.00 14.40 -0.14
C VAL A 59 -2.65 14.70 0.48
N ASN A 60 -2.55 15.83 1.18
CA ASN A 60 -1.37 16.13 1.99
C ASN A 60 -1.39 15.36 3.33
N ASN A 61 -0.37 15.55 4.17
CA ASN A 61 -0.29 14.90 5.50
C ASN A 61 -1.45 15.27 6.46
N GLN A 62 -2.21 16.33 6.14
CA GLN A 62 -3.39 16.76 6.89
C GLN A 62 -4.70 16.24 6.27
N LEU A 63 -4.61 15.32 5.32
CA LEU A 63 -5.70 14.74 4.55
C LEU A 63 -6.55 15.74 3.76
N ARG A 64 -6.00 16.94 3.52
CA ARG A 64 -6.62 17.94 2.64
C ARG A 64 -6.38 17.55 1.19
N THR A 65 -7.43 17.58 0.39
CA THR A 65 -7.33 17.48 -1.07
C THR A 65 -6.80 18.80 -1.65
N SER A 66 -6.64 18.87 -2.98
CA SER A 66 -6.35 20.13 -3.67
C SER A 66 -7.51 21.13 -3.65
N VAL A 67 -8.72 20.71 -3.24
CA VAL A 67 -9.89 21.58 -3.13
C VAL A 67 -10.07 22.01 -1.67
N PRO A 68 -10.07 23.33 -1.37
CA PRO A 68 -10.24 23.82 -0.01
C PRO A 68 -11.54 23.32 0.65
N GLY A 69 -11.44 22.88 1.90
CA GLY A 69 -12.57 22.35 2.67
C GLY A 69 -12.97 20.91 2.32
N ILE A 70 -12.35 20.28 1.31
CA ILE A 70 -12.58 18.88 0.96
C ILE A 70 -11.40 18.02 1.43
N TYR A 71 -11.74 16.92 2.07
CA TYR A 71 -10.79 15.95 2.64
C TYR A 71 -11.08 14.56 2.08
N ALA A 72 -10.06 13.70 2.04
CA ALA A 72 -10.20 12.29 1.71
C ALA A 72 -9.42 11.45 2.73
N ALA A 73 -10.00 10.32 3.13
CA ALA A 73 -9.44 9.38 4.10
C ALA A 73 -9.90 7.95 3.77
N GLY A 74 -9.15 6.97 4.24
CA GLY A 74 -9.39 5.55 3.98
C GLY A 74 -8.94 5.13 2.58
N ASP A 75 -9.54 4.06 2.07
CA ASP A 75 -9.10 3.36 0.87
C ASP A 75 -9.03 4.23 -0.40
N VAL A 76 -9.70 5.38 -0.42
CA VAL A 76 -9.67 6.34 -1.55
C VAL A 76 -8.54 7.35 -1.46
N ALA A 77 -7.95 7.57 -0.28
CA ALA A 77 -6.93 8.60 -0.08
C ALA A 77 -5.55 8.12 -0.52
N ALA A 78 -4.95 8.83 -1.45
CA ALA A 78 -3.57 8.63 -1.86
C ALA A 78 -2.66 9.43 -0.91
N ILE A 79 -2.03 8.75 0.03
CA ILE A 79 -1.16 9.35 1.05
C ILE A 79 0.32 9.13 0.70
N HIS A 80 1.17 10.09 1.09
CA HIS A 80 2.60 10.01 0.80
C HIS A 80 3.28 8.85 1.55
N ASN A 81 3.94 7.97 0.80
CA ASN A 81 4.82 6.94 1.34
C ASN A 81 6.26 7.47 1.45
N PRO A 82 6.85 7.56 2.66
CA PRO A 82 8.18 8.14 2.87
C PRO A 82 9.33 7.31 2.27
N GLN A 83 9.14 6.03 1.96
CA GLN A 83 10.18 5.17 1.42
C GLN A 83 10.23 5.23 -0.11
N SER A 84 9.08 5.24 -0.78
CA SER A 84 8.98 5.30 -2.23
C SER A 84 8.87 6.73 -2.77
N GLY A 85 8.47 7.69 -1.92
CA GLY A 85 8.26 9.09 -2.30
C GLY A 85 7.01 9.33 -3.15
N ILE A 86 6.21 8.28 -3.40
CA ILE A 86 4.96 8.37 -4.17
C ILE A 86 3.76 8.48 -3.23
N HIS A 87 2.65 9.00 -3.75
CA HIS A 87 1.37 8.92 -3.07
C HIS A 87 0.67 7.63 -3.51
N GLU A 88 0.10 6.90 -2.56
CA GLU A 88 -0.55 5.61 -2.82
C GLU A 88 -1.71 5.40 -1.84
N THR A 89 -2.72 4.64 -2.27
CA THR A 89 -3.79 4.21 -1.37
C THR A 89 -3.32 3.12 -0.43
N ARG A 90 -3.81 3.13 0.81
CA ARG A 90 -3.59 2.04 1.77
C ARG A 90 -4.93 1.46 2.20
N ALA A 91 -5.40 0.46 1.45
CA ALA A 91 -6.62 -0.27 1.77
C ALA A 91 -6.45 -1.20 2.97
N GLN A 92 -6.23 -0.60 4.14
CA GLN A 92 -5.88 -1.26 5.39
C GLN A 92 -6.65 -0.60 6.52
N TRP A 93 -7.36 -1.41 7.31
CA TRP A 93 -8.20 -0.94 8.41
C TRP A 93 -7.45 0.01 9.37
N TYR A 94 -6.22 -0.33 9.75
CA TYR A 94 -5.39 0.53 10.60
C TYR A 94 -5.13 1.91 9.98
N SER A 95 -4.81 1.96 8.68
CA SER A 95 -4.61 3.23 7.96
C SER A 95 -5.89 4.06 7.96
N ALA A 96 -7.02 3.45 7.57
CA ALA A 96 -8.31 4.12 7.52
C ALA A 96 -8.75 4.72 8.86
N VAL A 97 -8.52 4.02 9.97
CA VAL A 97 -8.82 4.53 11.33
C VAL A 97 -7.95 5.75 11.66
N ILE A 98 -6.64 5.66 11.44
CA ILE A 98 -5.72 6.78 11.72
C ILE A 98 -6.03 7.97 10.83
N GLU A 99 -6.32 7.72 9.55
CA GLU A 99 -6.72 8.74 8.59
C GLU A 99 -8.01 9.43 8.98
N GLY A 100 -9.06 8.68 9.36
CA GLY A 100 -10.32 9.25 9.84
C GLY A 100 -10.14 10.15 11.07
N CYS A 101 -9.37 9.70 12.05
CA CYS A 101 -9.02 10.49 13.23
C CYS A 101 -8.27 11.78 12.86
N THR A 102 -7.28 11.68 11.96
CA THR A 102 -6.50 12.84 11.50
C THR A 102 -7.37 13.83 10.74
N ALA A 103 -8.23 13.37 9.81
CA ALA A 103 -9.15 14.25 9.10
C ALA A 103 -10.08 15.00 10.06
N ALA A 104 -10.68 14.30 11.04
CA ALA A 104 -11.54 14.92 12.05
C ALA A 104 -10.79 15.95 12.91
N ALA A 105 -9.56 15.63 13.33
CA ALA A 105 -8.71 16.56 14.08
C ALA A 105 -8.40 17.83 13.26
N VAL A 106 -8.07 17.68 11.98
CA VAL A 106 -7.76 18.82 11.10
C VAL A 106 -9.01 19.67 10.82
N MET A 107 -10.18 19.04 10.63
CA MET A 107 -11.45 19.75 10.44
C MET A 107 -11.86 20.56 11.69
N THR A 108 -11.51 20.07 12.88
CA THR A 108 -11.84 20.71 14.17
C THR A 108 -10.75 21.66 14.69
N GLY A 109 -9.69 21.89 13.91
CA GLY A 109 -8.61 22.83 14.27
C GLY A 109 -7.59 22.30 15.28
N GLN A 110 -7.55 20.99 15.54
CA GLN A 110 -6.54 20.38 16.40
C GLN A 110 -5.20 20.21 15.67
N VAL A 111 -4.15 20.84 16.19
CA VAL A 111 -2.84 20.91 15.52
C VAL A 111 -1.97 19.66 15.73
N ALA A 112 -2.05 19.01 16.89
CA ALA A 112 -1.11 17.94 17.26
C ALA A 112 -1.21 16.65 16.39
N PRO A 113 -2.39 16.15 16.01
CA PRO A 113 -2.50 15.02 15.08
C PRO A 113 -2.14 15.39 13.64
N ALA A 114 -2.30 16.67 13.27
CA ALA A 114 -2.15 17.17 11.91
C ALA A 114 -0.69 17.27 11.41
N THR A 115 0.30 17.14 12.30
CA THR A 115 1.72 17.23 11.94
C THR A 115 2.38 15.87 11.75
N ARG A 116 1.68 14.77 12.06
CA ARG A 116 2.24 13.42 11.98
C ARG A 116 2.14 12.87 10.57
N THR A 117 3.20 12.20 10.11
CA THR A 117 3.14 11.41 8.87
C THR A 117 2.47 10.07 9.14
N PHE A 118 1.83 9.48 8.12
CA PHE A 118 1.27 8.13 8.22
C PHE A 118 2.34 7.01 8.22
N GLY A 119 3.61 7.39 8.03
CA GLY A 119 4.75 6.49 8.02
C GLY A 119 4.65 5.45 6.89
N VAL A 120 5.28 4.30 7.08
CA VAL A 120 5.30 3.20 6.12
C VAL A 120 4.02 2.35 6.14
N PRO A 121 3.70 1.62 5.05
CA PRO A 121 2.62 0.63 5.03
C PRO A 121 2.80 -0.45 6.10
N TRP A 122 1.68 -0.93 6.64
CA TRP A 122 1.66 -1.96 7.69
C TRP A 122 0.44 -2.84 7.55
N HIS A 123 0.64 -4.16 7.49
CA HIS A 123 -0.43 -5.14 7.40
C HIS A 123 -0.21 -6.29 8.36
N ALA A 124 -1.27 -6.69 9.06
CA ALA A 124 -1.30 -7.95 9.78
C ALA A 124 -2.58 -8.70 9.42
N THR A 125 -2.46 -10.01 9.18
CA THR A 125 -3.59 -10.89 8.90
C THR A 125 -3.34 -12.27 9.47
N ARG A 126 -4.42 -13.04 9.67
CA ARG A 126 -4.36 -14.40 10.19
C ARG A 126 -5.19 -15.32 9.31
N LEU A 127 -4.62 -16.48 8.96
CA LEU A 127 -5.28 -17.54 8.21
C LEU A 127 -5.14 -18.85 8.99
N GLY A 128 -6.19 -19.23 9.72
CA GLY A 128 -6.13 -20.33 10.69
C GLY A 128 -5.07 -20.05 11.76
N ASP A 129 -4.08 -20.93 11.89
CA ASP A 129 -2.98 -20.77 12.83
C ASP A 129 -1.81 -19.94 12.27
N LEU A 130 -1.89 -19.52 11.01
CA LEU A 130 -0.84 -18.75 10.36
C LEU A 130 -1.07 -17.26 10.57
N SER A 131 -0.17 -16.60 11.29
CA SER A 131 -0.11 -15.15 11.41
C SER A 131 0.90 -14.58 10.42
N LEU A 132 0.49 -13.57 9.64
CA LEU A 132 1.33 -12.81 8.73
C LEU A 132 1.39 -11.36 9.20
N LEU A 133 2.59 -10.80 9.22
CA LEU A 133 2.88 -9.39 9.40
C LEU A 133 3.77 -8.93 8.24
N THR A 134 3.42 -7.81 7.63
CA THR A 134 4.31 -7.05 6.75
C THR A 134 4.37 -5.60 7.21
N ALA A 135 5.56 -5.01 7.19
CA ALA A 135 5.76 -3.60 7.51
C ALA A 135 6.86 -3.02 6.62
N GLY A 136 6.67 -1.78 6.15
CA GLY A 136 7.62 -1.14 5.25
C GLY A 136 7.69 -1.84 3.89
N SER A 137 8.89 -1.88 3.33
CA SER A 137 9.16 -2.39 1.99
C SER A 137 10.07 -3.63 2.05
N PRO A 138 9.58 -4.79 2.55
CA PRO A 138 10.41 -5.97 2.82
C PRO A 138 10.98 -6.67 1.59
N LEU A 139 10.50 -6.31 0.40
CA LEU A 139 10.95 -6.86 -0.87
C LEU A 139 11.59 -5.78 -1.76
N ALA A 140 11.80 -4.57 -1.23
CA ALA A 140 12.43 -3.50 -1.99
C ALA A 140 13.89 -3.84 -2.30
N ARG A 141 14.30 -3.54 -3.54
CA ARG A 141 15.66 -3.74 -4.01
C ARG A 141 16.36 -2.39 -4.08
N ILE A 142 16.62 -1.83 -2.90
CA ILE A 142 17.30 -0.53 -2.76
C ILE A 142 18.81 -0.79 -2.78
N ALA A 143 19.56 0.01 -3.54
CA ALA A 143 21.02 -0.08 -3.56
C ALA A 143 21.59 0.08 -2.13
N GLY A 144 22.52 -0.80 -1.73
CA GLY A 144 23.08 -0.82 -0.38
C GLY A 144 22.22 -1.52 0.67
N SER A 145 20.99 -1.92 0.35
CA SER A 145 20.17 -2.70 1.28
C SER A 145 20.62 -4.17 1.34
N VAL A 146 20.49 -4.77 2.52
CA VAL A 146 20.76 -6.17 2.79
C VAL A 146 19.49 -6.84 3.28
N THR A 147 19.18 -8.01 2.74
CA THR A 147 18.05 -8.83 3.18
C THR A 147 18.56 -10.03 3.97
N LEU A 148 18.08 -10.17 5.20
CA LEU A 148 18.32 -11.33 6.06
C LEU A 148 17.03 -12.12 6.21
N ALA A 149 17.09 -13.43 6.03
CA ALA A 149 15.93 -14.30 6.19
C ALA A 149 16.26 -15.51 7.08
N ASP A 150 15.32 -15.86 7.95
CA ASP A 150 15.36 -17.05 8.80
C ASP A 150 14.13 -17.91 8.49
N ASN A 151 14.39 -19.15 8.06
CA ASN A 151 13.36 -20.11 7.67
C ASN A 151 13.50 -21.37 8.53
N ILE A 152 13.11 -21.25 9.79
CA ILE A 152 13.06 -22.37 10.74
C ILE A 152 11.69 -23.01 10.63
N LYS A 153 11.65 -24.35 10.60
CA LYS A 153 10.45 -25.18 10.40
C LYS A 153 9.19 -24.59 11.06
N GLY A 154 8.27 -24.08 10.22
CA GLY A 154 6.98 -23.51 10.65
C GLY A 154 6.96 -21.98 10.84
N THR A 155 8.07 -21.29 10.61
CA THR A 155 8.18 -19.83 10.69
C THR A 155 9.06 -19.28 9.57
N TYR A 156 8.76 -18.06 9.13
CA TYR A 156 9.59 -17.32 8.19
C TYR A 156 9.67 -15.87 8.63
N ARG A 157 10.90 -15.34 8.75
CA ARG A 157 11.14 -13.92 9.03
C ARG A 157 12.12 -13.36 8.04
N CYS A 158 11.85 -12.16 7.56
CA CYS A 158 12.68 -11.45 6.60
C CYS A 158 12.85 -10.00 7.04
N LEU A 159 14.09 -9.54 7.14
CA LEU A 159 14.45 -8.16 7.44
C LEU A 159 15.15 -7.58 6.21
N THR A 160 14.69 -6.43 5.75
CA THR A 160 15.41 -5.60 4.78
C THR A 160 15.99 -4.42 5.51
N ILE A 161 17.31 -4.25 5.40
CA ILE A 161 18.10 -3.33 6.21
C ILE A 161 18.88 -2.39 5.30
N LEU A 162 18.89 -1.11 5.59
CA LEU A 162 19.72 -0.10 4.94
C LEU A 162 20.40 0.74 6.02
N ASP A 163 21.73 0.87 5.99
CA ASP A 163 22.51 1.67 6.96
C ASP A 163 22.16 1.37 8.44
N ASP A 164 22.06 0.07 8.77
CA ASP A 164 21.66 -0.45 10.09
C ASP A 164 20.23 -0.08 10.54
N GLN A 165 19.39 0.44 9.66
CA GLN A 165 17.97 0.71 9.90
C GLN A 165 17.10 -0.32 9.21
N LEU A 166 16.00 -0.69 9.87
CA LEU A 166 14.99 -1.56 9.27
C LEU A 166 14.17 -0.76 8.27
N ILE A 167 14.13 -1.18 7.01
CA ILE A 167 13.27 -0.60 5.96
C ILE A 167 12.10 -1.52 5.60
N GLY A 168 12.18 -2.80 5.93
CA GLY A 168 11.09 -3.73 5.65
C GLY A 168 11.17 -4.98 6.52
N TYR A 169 10.00 -5.50 6.88
CA TYR A 169 9.87 -6.68 7.72
C TYR A 169 8.75 -7.59 7.24
N ILE A 170 9.01 -8.90 7.20
CA ILE A 170 8.00 -9.95 7.08
C ILE A 170 8.15 -10.87 8.29
N SER A 171 7.03 -11.20 8.94
CA SER A 171 6.96 -12.31 9.88
C SER A 171 5.77 -13.19 9.54
N LEU A 172 6.04 -14.48 9.41
CA LEU A 172 5.08 -15.53 9.11
C LEU A 172 5.27 -16.68 10.11
N GLY A 173 4.20 -17.14 10.73
CA GLY A 173 4.23 -18.26 11.67
C GLY A 173 3.08 -18.22 12.67
N GLN A 174 3.10 -19.10 13.67
CA GLN A 174 2.01 -19.15 14.66
C GLN A 174 1.99 -17.97 15.62
N ALA A 175 3.17 -17.48 16.01
CA ALA A 175 3.28 -16.33 16.91
C ALA A 175 3.16 -15.01 16.15
N GLN A 176 2.27 -14.14 16.62
CA GLN A 176 2.15 -12.78 16.10
C GLN A 176 3.24 -11.89 16.70
N ALA A 177 4.05 -11.27 15.84
CA ALA A 177 5.00 -10.25 16.25
C ALA A 177 4.26 -8.95 16.65
N ASP A 178 4.89 -8.12 17.47
CA ASP A 178 4.38 -6.79 17.80
C ASP A 178 4.51 -5.86 16.58
N GLY A 179 3.51 -5.92 15.70
CA GLY A 179 3.56 -5.27 14.40
C GLY A 179 3.67 -3.75 14.50
N LEU A 180 3.01 -3.11 15.47
CA LEU A 180 3.07 -1.65 15.63
C LEU A 180 4.43 -1.21 16.16
N ALA A 181 5.06 -1.99 17.04
CA ALA A 181 6.44 -1.75 17.44
C ALA A 181 7.41 -1.86 16.25
N ILE A 182 7.24 -2.87 15.39
CA ILE A 182 8.05 -3.00 14.17
C ILE A 182 7.82 -1.80 13.24
N LYS A 183 6.57 -1.40 13.01
CA LYS A 183 6.25 -0.20 12.22
C LYS A 183 6.94 1.03 12.79
N ARG A 184 6.91 1.20 14.12
CA ARG A 184 7.56 2.31 14.82
C ARG A 184 9.08 2.32 14.60
N LEU A 185 9.76 1.18 14.69
CA LEU A 185 11.21 1.10 14.41
C LEU A 185 11.54 1.60 13.01
N ILE A 186 10.73 1.24 12.01
CA ILE A 186 10.90 1.67 10.61
C ILE A 186 10.61 3.18 10.47
N ASP A 187 9.48 3.64 11.00
CA ASP A 187 9.07 5.05 10.91
C ASP A 187 10.05 6.00 11.60
N GLU A 188 10.63 5.59 12.72
CA GLU A 188 11.61 6.39 13.48
C GLU A 188 13.05 6.22 12.97
N GLY A 189 13.33 5.30 12.05
CA GLY A 189 14.66 5.07 11.49
C GLY A 189 15.70 4.68 12.55
N VAL A 190 15.28 3.92 13.56
CA VAL A 190 16.16 3.56 14.69
C VAL A 190 17.17 2.49 14.22
N SER A 191 18.42 2.63 14.64
CA SER A 191 19.45 1.60 14.44
C SER A 191 18.99 0.28 15.10
N ILE A 192 19.00 -0.80 14.33
CA ILE A 192 18.58 -2.13 14.78
C ILE A 192 19.75 -3.05 15.12
N GLY A 193 21.00 -2.61 15.01
CA GLY A 193 22.18 -3.46 15.21
C GLY A 193 22.13 -4.29 16.50
N ALA A 194 21.70 -3.70 17.61
CA ALA A 194 21.59 -4.36 18.91
C ALA A 194 20.41 -5.35 19.03
N ILE A 195 19.39 -5.23 18.16
CA ILE A 195 18.16 -6.04 18.20
C ILE A 195 17.96 -6.90 16.95
N LYS A 196 18.88 -6.84 15.99
CA LYS A 196 18.80 -7.50 14.69
C LYS A 196 18.55 -9.01 14.81
N GLU A 197 19.34 -9.70 15.64
CA GLU A 197 19.17 -11.14 15.89
C GLU A 197 17.83 -11.46 16.57
N ALA A 198 17.41 -10.64 17.53
CA ALA A 198 16.12 -10.83 18.21
C ALA A 198 14.93 -10.66 17.24
N LEU A 199 15.01 -9.68 16.33
CA LEU A 199 14.02 -9.47 15.27
C LEU A 199 13.98 -10.63 14.27
N LEU A 200 15.16 -11.13 13.87
CA LEU A 200 15.29 -12.23 12.92
C LEU A 200 14.80 -13.56 13.50
N LYS A 201 15.11 -13.85 14.77
CA LYS A 201 14.68 -15.07 15.47
C LYS A 201 13.28 -15.00 16.09
N GLY A 202 12.65 -13.83 16.10
CA GLY A 202 11.30 -13.64 16.64
C GLY A 202 11.23 -13.53 18.17
N HIS A 203 12.35 -13.17 18.81
CA HIS A 203 12.45 -12.97 20.26
C HIS A 203 12.47 -11.49 20.65
N PHE A 204 12.13 -10.59 19.73
CA PHE A 204 12.12 -9.15 19.98
C PHE A 204 11.01 -8.77 20.97
N ASP A 205 11.41 -8.20 22.12
CA ASP A 205 10.51 -7.62 23.11
C ASP A 205 10.50 -6.10 22.97
N ALA A 206 9.48 -5.60 22.28
CA ALA A 206 9.28 -4.18 22.05
C ALA A 206 9.15 -3.37 23.34
N ARG A 207 8.43 -3.89 24.34
CA ARG A 207 8.20 -3.19 25.61
C ARG A 207 9.52 -2.98 26.33
N LYS A 208 10.32 -4.05 26.45
CA LYS A 208 11.64 -3.98 27.07
C LYS A 208 12.55 -2.99 26.33
N TYR A 209 12.58 -3.06 24.99
CA TYR A 209 13.42 -2.18 24.17
C TYR A 209 13.07 -0.70 24.35
N PHE A 210 11.80 -0.33 24.17
CA PHE A 210 11.39 1.08 24.26
C PHE A 210 11.43 1.63 25.70
N ALA A 211 11.23 0.80 26.72
CA ALA A 211 11.42 1.20 28.12
C ALA A 211 12.90 1.54 28.41
N GLN A 212 13.83 0.74 27.88
CA GLN A 212 15.26 1.01 28.00
C GLN A 212 15.65 2.29 27.27
N GLN A 213 15.18 2.50 26.04
CA GLN A 213 15.45 3.73 25.30
C GLN A 213 14.91 4.99 25.97
N SER A 214 13.70 4.92 26.53
CA SER A 214 13.11 6.03 27.28
C SER A 214 13.95 6.36 28.52
N SER A 215 14.43 5.34 29.22
CA SER A 215 15.30 5.50 30.39
C SER A 215 16.65 6.12 30.03
N ILE A 216 17.27 5.71 28.92
CA ILE A 216 18.52 6.30 28.42
C ILE A 216 18.30 7.76 28.05
N SER A 217 17.24 8.06 27.30
CA SER A 217 16.88 9.43 26.90
C SER A 217 16.69 10.37 28.10
N VAL A 218 16.03 9.88 29.16
CA VAL A 218 15.84 10.64 30.41
C VAL A 218 17.17 10.84 31.15
N ARG A 219 18.02 9.82 31.19
CA ARG A 219 19.36 9.93 31.80
C ARG A 219 20.25 10.91 31.04
N ASP A 220 20.26 10.83 29.72
CA ASP A 220 21.03 11.74 28.86
C ASP A 220 20.53 13.18 28.98
N LEU A 221 19.21 13.39 29.09
CA LEU A 221 18.65 14.71 29.40
C LEU A 221 19.12 15.21 30.78
N ALA A 222 19.10 14.34 31.79
CA ALA A 222 19.51 14.69 33.14
C ALA A 222 21.01 14.99 33.27
N THR A 223 21.86 14.33 32.47
CA THR A 223 23.32 14.51 32.51
C THR A 223 23.82 15.59 31.55
N SER A 224 23.23 15.72 30.37
CA SER A 224 23.67 16.66 29.34
C SER A 224 22.89 17.98 29.31
N GLY A 225 21.72 18.04 29.95
CA GLY A 225 20.80 19.19 29.89
C GLY A 225 20.18 19.41 28.50
N LYS A 226 20.44 18.52 27.53
CA LYS A 226 19.94 18.63 26.16
C LYS A 226 18.84 17.62 25.93
N LEU A 227 17.73 18.07 25.35
CA LEU A 227 16.70 17.16 24.83
C LEU A 227 17.31 16.26 23.76
N PRO A 228 17.04 14.94 23.79
CA PRO A 228 17.48 14.06 22.72
C PRO A 228 16.91 14.58 21.41
N VAL A 229 17.80 14.81 20.44
CA VAL A 229 17.39 15.20 19.10
C VAL A 229 16.68 13.99 18.49
N VAL A 230 15.33 14.00 18.54
CA VAL A 230 14.53 13.13 17.68
C VAL A 230 14.88 13.57 16.26
N ARG A 231 15.72 12.79 15.59
CA ARG A 231 15.99 12.99 14.17
C ARG A 231 14.70 12.70 13.43
N THR A 232 13.88 13.73 13.22
CA THR A 232 12.91 13.72 12.14
C THR A 232 13.72 13.42 10.89
N THR A 233 13.36 12.33 10.21
CA THR A 233 14.11 11.75 9.08
C THR A 233 14.78 12.83 8.24
N GLN A 234 16.11 12.74 8.18
CA GLN A 234 16.92 13.53 7.28
C GLN A 234 16.39 13.23 5.86
N ARG A 235 15.87 14.25 5.18
CA ARG A 235 15.32 14.18 3.82
C ARG A 235 16.18 13.24 2.96
N LEU A 236 15.60 12.13 2.52
CA LEU A 236 15.90 11.69 1.17
C LEU A 236 15.47 12.84 0.28
N SER A 237 16.42 13.42 -0.47
CA SER A 237 16.15 14.49 -1.42
C SER A 237 14.95 14.07 -2.28
N PRO A 238 13.86 14.84 -2.34
CA PRO A 238 12.72 14.45 -3.15
C PRO A 238 13.19 14.35 -4.62
N PRO A 239 12.81 13.31 -5.38
CA PRO A 239 12.77 13.47 -6.82
C PRO A 239 11.80 14.62 -7.11
N MET A 240 12.17 15.53 -8.01
CA MET A 240 11.41 16.74 -8.35
C MET A 240 9.90 16.47 -8.43
N THR A 241 9.19 16.77 -7.35
CA THR A 241 7.74 16.81 -7.34
C THR A 241 7.34 18.11 -8.03
N ARG A 242 6.46 18.05 -9.02
CA ARG A 242 5.77 19.26 -9.51
C ARG A 242 5.07 19.89 -8.31
N SER A 243 5.55 21.06 -7.90
CA SER A 243 4.91 21.85 -6.86
C SER A 243 3.52 22.26 -7.32
N LEU A 244 2.52 22.03 -6.49
CA LEU A 244 1.26 22.75 -6.58
C LEU A 244 1.51 24.14 -6.01
N THR A 245 2.07 25.00 -6.85
CA THR A 245 2.12 26.43 -6.59
C THR A 245 0.91 27.08 -7.24
N GLU A 246 0.15 27.83 -6.43
CA GLU A 246 -0.85 28.78 -6.88
C GLU A 246 -0.20 29.78 -7.86
N SER A 247 -0.61 29.76 -9.11
CA SER A 247 -0.72 30.94 -10.00
C SER A 247 -1.24 30.49 -11.36
N GLY A 248 -2.31 31.13 -11.82
CA GLY A 248 -2.85 30.91 -13.15
C GLY A 248 -1.97 31.57 -14.21
N THR A 249 -1.67 30.85 -15.28
CA THR A 249 -1.74 31.34 -16.67
C THR A 249 -1.62 30.17 -17.65
N GLN A 250 -2.37 30.25 -18.74
CA GLN A 250 -2.41 29.30 -19.85
C GLN A 250 -1.02 29.10 -20.47
N GLN A 251 -0.64 27.85 -20.79
CA GLN A 251 -0.18 27.51 -22.15
C GLN A 251 0.10 26.01 -22.38
N SER A 252 -0.37 25.57 -23.55
CA SER A 252 0.15 24.51 -24.43
C SER A 252 -0.07 23.04 -24.06
N LEU A 253 -1.16 22.50 -24.62
CA LEU A 253 -1.19 21.17 -25.22
C LEU A 253 -0.10 21.06 -26.31
N GLU A 254 0.68 19.98 -26.32
CA GLU A 254 0.93 19.17 -27.53
C GLU A 254 1.90 18.00 -27.28
N ARG A 255 1.70 16.93 -28.07
CA ARG A 255 2.62 15.82 -28.41
C ARG A 255 2.69 14.63 -27.45
N ARG A 256 1.97 13.57 -27.82
CA ARG A 256 2.54 12.28 -28.31
C ARG A 256 1.43 11.42 -28.92
N LYS A 257 1.22 11.58 -30.22
CA LYS A 257 0.76 10.47 -31.08
C LYS A 257 2.04 9.81 -31.61
N HIS A 258 2.20 8.51 -31.37
CA HIS A 258 3.04 7.67 -32.21
C HIS A 258 2.19 6.52 -32.72
N GLU A 259 2.41 6.28 -34.00
CA GLU A 259 1.55 5.70 -35.00
C GLU A 259 1.89 4.22 -35.14
N VAL A 260 0.85 3.38 -35.24
CA VAL A 260 0.97 1.95 -35.51
C VAL A 260 0.94 1.78 -37.02
N THR A 261 2.08 1.40 -37.60
CA THR A 261 2.19 1.09 -39.04
C THR A 261 1.72 -0.35 -39.27
N ARG A 262 0.68 -0.53 -40.10
CA ARG A 262 0.28 -1.83 -40.69
C ARG A 262 0.79 -1.91 -42.13
N SER A 263 1.28 -3.09 -42.52
CA SER A 263 1.45 -3.51 -43.91
C SER A 263 0.78 -4.89 -44.10
N PRO A 264 0.16 -5.18 -45.26
CA PRO A 264 -0.69 -6.35 -45.45
C PRO A 264 0.07 -7.53 -46.06
N SER A 265 -0.31 -8.75 -45.70
CA SER A 265 -0.01 -9.95 -46.48
C SER A 265 -1.21 -10.89 -46.52
N VAL A 266 -1.58 -11.23 -47.74
CA VAL A 266 -2.64 -12.13 -48.17
C VAL A 266 -2.10 -13.57 -48.12
N VAL A 267 -2.80 -14.49 -47.44
CA VAL A 267 -2.72 -15.94 -47.71
C VAL A 267 -4.09 -16.57 -47.48
N GLU A 268 -4.43 -17.49 -48.38
CA GLU A 268 -5.72 -18.10 -48.69
C GLU A 268 -6.45 -18.86 -47.56
N SER A 269 -7.76 -18.96 -47.80
CA SER A 269 -8.82 -19.60 -47.03
C SER A 269 -8.96 -21.11 -47.25
N ILE A 270 -9.21 -21.88 -46.18
CA ILE A 270 -9.91 -23.19 -46.18
C ILE A 270 -10.82 -23.23 -44.93
N PRO A 271 -12.07 -23.74 -44.98
CA PRO A 271 -13.13 -23.34 -44.06
C PRO A 271 -13.20 -24.17 -42.78
N LEU A 272 -13.44 -23.52 -41.65
CA LEU A 272 -13.89 -24.15 -40.41
C LEU A 272 -15.29 -23.64 -40.05
N THR A 273 -16.17 -24.60 -39.86
CA THR A 273 -17.59 -24.51 -39.54
C THR A 273 -17.89 -23.68 -38.30
N THR A 274 -18.95 -22.90 -38.45
CA THR A 274 -19.68 -22.00 -37.53
C THR A 274 -19.89 -22.49 -36.09
N PHE A 275 -19.56 -21.65 -35.11
CA PHE A 275 -20.23 -21.55 -33.81
C PHE A 275 -20.44 -20.08 -33.43
N PRO A 276 -21.58 -19.71 -32.82
CA PRO A 276 -21.96 -18.31 -32.64
C PRO A 276 -21.16 -17.62 -31.51
N ARG A 277 -20.73 -16.39 -31.79
CA ARG A 277 -20.22 -15.43 -30.79
C ARG A 277 -21.36 -15.00 -29.87
N ILE A 278 -21.21 -15.20 -28.56
CA ILE A 278 -21.98 -14.49 -27.55
C ILE A 278 -21.09 -13.38 -26.98
N THR A 279 -21.40 -12.15 -27.36
CA THR A 279 -20.94 -10.93 -26.70
C THR A 279 -21.68 -10.80 -25.37
N ALA A 280 -20.96 -10.85 -24.24
CA ALA A 280 -21.51 -10.48 -22.94
C ALA A 280 -20.55 -9.52 -22.24
N GLY A 281 -20.87 -8.22 -22.29
CA GLY A 281 -20.32 -7.24 -21.36
C GLY A 281 -20.97 -7.47 -19.99
N ALA A 282 -20.20 -7.98 -19.04
CA ALA A 282 -20.65 -8.11 -17.67
C ALA A 282 -20.16 -6.89 -16.85
N GLN A 283 -21.08 -5.99 -16.53
CA GLN A 283 -20.91 -5.04 -15.43
C GLN A 283 -20.99 -5.81 -14.11
N PHE A 284 -19.90 -5.82 -13.35
CA PHE A 284 -19.91 -6.33 -11.98
C PHE A 284 -20.64 -5.33 -11.07
N ARG A 285 -21.78 -5.74 -10.52
CA ARG A 285 -22.40 -5.08 -9.35
C ARG A 285 -22.00 -5.86 -8.10
N SER A 286 -21.41 -5.16 -7.13
CA SER A 286 -21.12 -5.68 -5.80
C SER A 286 -22.41 -6.06 -5.09
N ILE A 287 -22.48 -7.30 -4.58
CA ILE A 287 -23.53 -7.73 -3.66
C ILE A 287 -22.97 -7.54 -2.24
N ASN A 288 -23.53 -6.59 -1.49
CA ASN A 288 -23.28 -6.48 -0.05
C ASN A 288 -24.01 -7.63 0.65
N ILE A 289 -23.28 -8.43 1.41
CA ILE A 289 -23.85 -9.42 2.32
C ILE A 289 -23.96 -8.75 3.68
N HIS A 290 -25.20 -8.59 4.16
CA HIS A 290 -25.55 -8.18 5.52
C HIS A 290 -25.51 -9.38 6.46
#